data_AF-A0A7V9N7G0-F1
#
_entry.id   AF-A0A7V9N7G0-F1
#
_cell.length_a   1.000
_cell.length_b   1.000
_cell.length_c   1.000
_cell.angle_alpha   90.00
_cell.angle_beta   90.00
_cell.angle_gamma   90.00
#
_symmetry.space_group_name_H-M   'P 1'
#
loop_
_entity.id
_entity.type
_entity.pdbx_description
1 polymer ?
#
loop_
_entity_poly.entity_id
_entity_poly.type
_entity_poly.pdbx_seq_one_letter_code
_entity_poly.pdbx_strand_id
1 'polypeptide(L)' 'MSAPDSESISSTVSLNEEDVAYLMNLLRNATQPVTTQQLIDALRRQSEQFRSGESFSPDSAAS' A
#
# COMPACT_ATOMS: atom_id res chain seq x y z
N MET A 1 41.97 -7.10 0.53
CA MET A 1 40.70 -6.76 1.23
C MET A 1 39.62 -6.67 0.17
N SER A 2 38.70 -7.63 0.13
CA SER A 2 37.53 -7.59 -0.74
C SER A 2 36.46 -6.71 -0.09
N ALA A 3 35.92 -5.75 -0.84
CA ALA A 3 34.80 -4.93 -0.38
C ALA A 3 33.58 -5.83 -0.13
N PRO A 4 32.76 -5.58 0.90
CA PRO A 4 31.47 -6.25 0.99
C PRO A 4 30.64 -5.80 -0.22
N ASP A 5 30.20 -6.77 -1.03
CA ASP A 5 29.08 -6.59 -1.95
C ASP A 5 27.93 -5.99 -1.14
N SER A 6 27.72 -4.68 -1.29
CA SER A 6 26.51 -4.02 -0.85
C SER A 6 25.38 -4.54 -1.72
N GLU A 7 24.88 -5.73 -1.39
CA GLU A 7 23.59 -6.20 -1.87
C GLU A 7 22.57 -5.11 -1.51
N SER A 8 22.20 -4.30 -2.50
CA SER A 8 21.01 -3.48 -2.44
C SER A 8 19.87 -4.48 -2.22
N ILE A 9 19.43 -4.62 -0.97
CA ILE A 9 18.24 -5.39 -0.62
C ILE A 9 17.09 -4.69 -1.33
N SER A 10 16.85 -5.08 -2.58
CA SER A 10 15.69 -4.70 -3.36
C SER A 10 14.53 -5.29 -2.59
N SER A 11 13.90 -4.45 -1.78
CA SER A 11 12.75 -4.84 -0.99
C SER A 11 11.63 -5.04 -1.98
N THR A 12 11.50 -6.26 -2.51
CA THR A 12 10.45 -6.62 -3.46
C THR A 12 9.12 -6.42 -2.74
N VAL A 13 8.40 -5.36 -3.09
CA VAL A 13 7.08 -5.08 -2.53
C VAL A 13 6.10 -6.02 -3.21
N SER A 14 5.52 -6.93 -2.43
CA SER A 14 4.40 -7.76 -2.87
C SER A 14 3.10 -6.98 -2.74
N LEU A 15 2.40 -6.80 -3.86
CA LEU A 15 1.05 -6.22 -3.90
C LEU A 15 0.03 -7.35 -3.94
N ASN A 16 -1.05 -7.21 -3.18
CA ASN A 16 -2.18 -8.13 -3.25
C ASN A 16 -3.21 -7.70 -4.32
N GLU A 17 -4.28 -8.47 -4.52
CA GLU A 17 -5.29 -8.17 -5.54
C GLU A 17 -6.06 -6.86 -5.25
N GLU A 18 -6.25 -6.51 -3.98
CA GLU A 18 -6.93 -5.28 -3.55
C GLU A 18 -6.08 -4.04 -3.86
N ASP A 19 -4.78 -4.11 -3.59
CA ASP A 19 -3.78 -3.10 -3.94
C ASP A 19 -3.78 -2.84 -5.46
N VAL A 20 -3.80 -3.91 -6.26
CA VAL A 20 -3.84 -3.80 -7.72
C VAL A 20 -5.15 -3.19 -8.19
N ALA A 21 -6.29 -3.60 -7.63
CA ALA A 21 -7.59 -3.04 -7.98
C ALA A 21 -7.68 -1.55 -7.64
N TYR A 22 -7.18 -1.15 -6.47
CA TYR A 22 -7.09 0.24 -6.07
C TYR A 22 -6.21 1.05 -7.01
N LEU A 23 -5.03 0.53 -7.36
CA LEU A 23 -4.09 1.19 -8.27
C LEU A 23 -4.73 1.42 -9.66
N MET A 24 -5.41 0.40 -10.19
CA MET A 24 -6.10 0.47 -11.48
C MET A 24 -7.24 1.48 -11.45
N ASN A 25 -7.97 1.57 -10.35
CA ASN A 25 -9.00 2.58 -10.19
C ASN A 25 -8.41 4.00 -10.09
N LEU A 26 -7.31 4.17 -9.35
CA LEU A 26 -6.61 5.45 -9.25
C LEU A 26 -6.12 5.93 -10.62
N LEU A 27 -5.47 5.04 -11.38
CA LEU A 27 -4.97 5.34 -12.72
C LEU A 27 -6.10 5.65 -13.71
N ARG A 28 -7.23 4.92 -13.62
CA ARG A 28 -8.41 5.15 -14.47
C ARG A 28 -9.02 6.54 -14.25
N ASN A 29 -9.04 7.01 -13.00
CA ASN A 29 -9.65 8.29 -12.64
C ASN A 29 -8.66 9.46 -12.65
N ALA A 30 -7.36 9.20 -12.87
CA ALA A 30 -6.34 10.23 -12.91
C ALA A 30 -6.53 11.12 -14.15
N THR A 31 -6.76 12.41 -13.93
CA THR A 31 -6.84 13.43 -14.99
C THR A 31 -5.47 13.98 -15.38
N GLN A 32 -4.43 13.60 -14.62
CA GLN A 32 -3.04 14.02 -14.84
C GLN A 32 -2.10 12.81 -14.76
N PRO A 33 -0.89 12.89 -15.36
CA PRO A 33 0.10 11.85 -15.24
C PRO A 33 0.46 11.60 -13.78
N VAL A 34 0.44 10.32 -13.37
CA VAL A 34 0.79 9.91 -12.01
C VAL A 34 2.22 9.39 -12.00
N THR A 35 3.02 9.89 -11.07
CA THR A 35 4.40 9.42 -10.87
C THR A 35 4.44 8.13 -10.07
N THR A 36 5.49 7.34 -10.24
CA THR A 36 5.69 6.10 -9.47
C THR A 36 5.70 6.36 -7.95
N GLN A 37 6.24 7.50 -7.49
CA GLN A 37 6.22 7.83 -6.06
C GLN A 37 4.80 8.10 -5.54
N GLN A 38 3.97 8.81 -6.30
CA GLN A 38 2.57 9.04 -5.91
C GLN A 38 1.79 7.73 -5.83
N LEU A 39 2.10 6.74 -6.68
CA LEU A 39 1.53 5.39 -6.61
C LEU A 39 1.98 4.66 -5.35
N ILE A 40 3.28 4.68 -5.04
CA ILE A 40 3.84 4.08 -3.82
C ILE A 40 3.20 4.70 -2.57
N ASP A 41 3.11 6.03 -2.52
CA ASP A 41 2.51 6.74 -1.40
C ASP A 41 1.01 6.42 -1.25
N ALA A 42 0.28 6.25 -2.35
CA ALA A 42 -1.12 5.87 -2.31
C ALA A 42 -1.33 4.47 -1.74
N LEU A 43 -0.50 3.50 -2.18
CA LEU A 43 -0.50 2.14 -1.66
C LEU A 43 -0.13 2.07 -0.18
N ARG A 44 0.87 2.85 0.25
CA ARG A 44 1.23 2.95 1.68
C ARG A 44 0.06 3.46 2.52
N ARG A 45 -0.59 4.55 2.11
CA ARG A 45 -1.77 5.09 2.82
C ARG A 45 -2.92 4.09 2.89
N GLN A 46 -3.19 3.36 1.81
CA GLN A 46 -4.21 2.31 1.80
C GLN A 46 -3.90 1.24 2.86
N SER A 47 -2.66 0.73 2.89
CA SER A 47 -2.25 -0.29 3.87
C SER A 47 -2.36 0.18 5.33
N GLU A 48 -2.09 1.47 5.59
CA GLU A 48 -2.26 2.09 6.90
C GLU A 48 -3.74 2.19 7.29
N GLN A 49 -4.63 2.50 6.35
CA GLN A 49 -6.08 2.51 6.58
C GLN A 49 -6.61 1.12 6.93
N PHE A 50 -6.13 0.07 6.25
CA PHE A 50 -6.48 -1.31 6.59
C PHE A 50 -5.98 -1.74 7.97
N ARG A 51 -4.75 -1.35 8.36
CA ARG A 51 -4.23 -1.62 9.72
C ARG A 51 -4.94 -0.84 10.82
N SER A 52 -5.41 0.36 10.51
CA SER A 52 -6.13 1.22 11.47
C SER A 52 -7.61 0.85 11.60
N GLY A 53 -8.10 -0.08 10.78
CA GLY A 53 -9.48 -0.58 10.80
C GLY A 53 -9.77 -1.67 11.84
N GLU A 54 -8.76 -2.21 12.52
CA GLU A 54 -8.92 -3.19 13.61
C GLU A 54 -9.21 -2.52 14.96
N SER A 55 -10.16 -1.59 14.97
CA SER A 55 -10.85 -1.13 16.18
C SER A 55 -12.33 -0.90 15.87
N PHE A 56 -12.98 -1.93 15.33
CA PHE A 56 -14.43 -2.09 15.47
C PHE A 56 -14.65 -3.34 16.32
N SER A 57 -14.75 -3.17 17.64
CA SER A 57 -15.38 -4.17 18.50
C SER A 57 -16.88 -4.16 18.20
N PRO A 58 -17.46 -5.25 17.65
CA PRO A 58 -18.90 -5.41 17.62
C PRO A 58 -19.33 -6.02 18.97
N ASP A 59 -19.19 -5.28 20.05
CA ASP A 59 -19.70 -5.71 21.35
C ASP A 59 -20.43 -4.56 22.05
N SER A 60 -21.72 -4.47 21.77
CA SER A 60 -22.76 -4.16 22.76
C SER A 60 -24.11 -4.34 22.09
N ALA A 61 -24.54 -5.59 22.11
CA ALA A 61 -25.93 -5.97 21.96
C ALA A 61 -26.79 -5.35 23.07
N ALA A 62 -28.07 -5.15 22.75
CA ALA A 62 -29.20 -5.03 23.68
C ALA A 62 -29.16 -3.88 24.71
N SER A 63 -30.05 -2.91 24.51
CA SER A 63 -30.87 -2.33 25.57
C SER A 63 -32.21 -1.90 24.99
#